data_AF-M0LUN5-F1
#
_entry.id   AF-M0LUN5-F1
#
_cell.length_a   1.000
_cell.length_b   1.000
_cell.length_c   1.000
_cell.angle_alpha   90.00
_cell.angle_beta   90.00
_cell.angle_gamma   90.00
#
_symmetry.space_group_name_H-M   'P 1'
#
loop_
_entity.id
_entity.type
_entity.pdbx_description
1 polymer ?
#
loop_
_entity_poly.entity_id
_entity_poly.type
_entity_poly.pdbx_seq_one_letter_code
_entity_poly.pdbx_strand_id
1 'polypeptide(L)' 'MAEFDNPYAEADPFVRAHFDCLSCGGKLWEYAIQGQMVCEDCRSVYSSSEIFEKQANTEA' A
#
# COMPACT_ATOMS: atom_id res chain seq x y z
N MET A 1 -34.53 -10.12 -8.02
CA MET A 1 -33.28 -9.34 -8.11
C MET A 1 -32.19 -10.31 -7.68
N ALA A 2 -31.27 -10.69 -8.59
CA ALA A 2 -30.19 -11.59 -8.23
C ALA A 2 -29.17 -10.80 -7.39
N GLU A 3 -28.88 -11.29 -6.19
CA GLU A 3 -27.83 -10.76 -5.34
C GLU A 3 -26.50 -11.13 -6.00
N PHE A 4 -25.88 -10.15 -6.65
CA PHE A 4 -24.57 -10.33 -7.28
C PHE A 4 -23.53 -10.25 -6.16
N ASP A 5 -23.15 -11.42 -5.64
CA ASP A 5 -22.04 -11.57 -4.71
C ASP A 5 -20.76 -11.23 -5.47
N ASN A 6 -20.23 -10.03 -5.24
CA ASN A 6 -19.01 -9.57 -5.90
C ASN A 6 -17.81 -10.22 -5.20
N PRO A 7 -17.12 -11.20 -5.81
CA PRO A 7 -15.96 -11.86 -5.18
C PRO A 7 -14.78 -10.91 -4.95
N TYR A 8 -14.82 -9.70 -5.55
CA TYR A 8 -13.85 -8.64 -5.35
C TYR A 8 -14.21 -7.67 -4.22
N ALA A 9 -15.36 -7.86 -3.54
CA ALA A 9 -15.75 -7.06 -2.38
C ALA A 9 -15.05 -7.51 -1.09
N GLU A 10 -14.61 -8.76 -1.01
CA GLU A 10 -13.90 -9.30 0.16
C GLU A 10 -12.44 -8.83 0.24
N ALA A 11 -11.87 -8.40 -0.88
CA ALA A 11 -10.52 -7.86 -0.94
C ALA A 11 -10.60 -6.32 -1.00
N ASP A 12 -10.47 -5.65 0.14
CA ASP A 12 -10.27 -4.19 0.18
C ASP A 12 -9.06 -3.84 -0.70
N PRO A 13 -9.24 -3.17 -1.86
CA PRO A 13 -8.13 -2.92 -2.79
C PRO A 13 -7.15 -1.86 -2.24
N PHE A 14 -7.55 -1.18 -1.17
CA PHE A 14 -6.80 -0.15 -0.46
C PHE A 14 -6.53 -0.62 0.97
N VAL A 15 -5.58 -1.54 1.12
CA VAL A 15 -5.04 -1.81 2.45
C VAL A 15 -4.21 -0.60 2.86
N ARG A 16 -4.62 0.08 3.93
CA ARG A 16 -3.86 1.21 4.49
C ARG A 16 -2.48 0.70 4.89
N ALA A 17 -1.46 0.98 4.09
CA ALA A 17 -0.09 0.58 4.39
C ALA A 17 0.36 1.31 5.66
N HIS A 18 0.85 0.54 6.62
CA HIS A 18 1.32 1.04 7.92
C HIS A 18 2.67 1.79 7.83
N PHE A 19 3.09 2.20 6.63
CA PHE A 19 4.45 2.63 6.34
C PHE A 19 4.55 4.12 6.05
N ASP A 20 5.64 4.72 6.50
CA ASP A 20 5.98 6.11 6.22
C ASP A 20 6.73 6.22 4.88
N CYS A 21 6.44 7.28 4.13
CA CYS A 21 7.05 7.58 2.85
C CYS A 21 8.52 7.94 3.05
N LEU A 22 9.40 7.28 2.28
CA LEU A 22 10.85 7.49 2.31
C LEU A 22 11.28 8.92 1.93
N SER A 23 10.45 9.66 1.18
CA SER A 23 10.79 11.00 0.71
C SER A 23 10.23 12.14 1.55
N CYS A 24 9.08 11.96 2.22
CA CYS A 24 8.42 13.05 2.94
C CYS A 24 7.89 12.69 4.33
N GLY A 25 7.96 11.41 4.73
CA GLY A 25 7.40 10.93 6.00
C GLY A 25 5.86 10.92 6.06
N GLY A 26 5.18 11.20 4.95
CA GLY A 26 3.73 11.05 4.82
C GLY A 26 3.31 9.57 4.79
N LYS A 27 2.02 9.28 4.86
CA LYS A 27 1.54 7.88 4.88
C LYS A 27 1.58 7.27 3.48
N LEU A 28 2.06 6.04 3.40
CA LEU A 28 1.98 5.22 2.20
C LEU A 28 0.66 4.45 2.17
N TRP A 29 0.14 4.26 0.97
CA TRP A 29 -1.06 3.49 0.67
C TRP A 29 -0.70 2.38 -0.30
N GLU A 30 -1.07 1.14 0.01
CA GLU A 30 -0.80 0.02 -0.88
C GLU A 30 -1.99 -0.24 -1.81
N TYR A 31 -1.68 -0.33 -3.11
CA TYR A 31 -2.57 -0.90 -4.11
C TYR A 31 -2.35 -2.41 -4.13
N ALA A 32 -3.14 -3.15 -3.34
CA ALA A 32 -2.97 -4.59 -3.13
C ALA A 32 -2.97 -5.41 -4.44
N ILE A 33 -3.70 -4.95 -5.47
CA ILE A 33 -3.77 -5.60 -6.77
C ILE A 33 -2.47 -5.43 -7.58
N GLN A 34 -1.76 -4.32 -7.40
CA GLN A 34 -0.57 -3.97 -8.18
C GLN A 34 0.74 -4.17 -7.40
N GLY A 35 0.68 -4.39 -6.07
CA GLY A 35 1.86 -4.52 -5.23
C GLY A 35 2.70 -3.24 -5.20
N GLN A 36 2.04 -2.09 -5.31
CA GLN A 36 2.67 -0.77 -5.35
C GLN A 36 2.18 0.07 -4.18
N MET A 37 3.11 0.80 -3.57
CA MET A 37 2.82 1.75 -2.51
C MET A 37 2.93 3.18 -3.04
N VAL A 38 1.95 4.01 -2.72
CA VAL A 38 1.89 5.41 -3.13
C VAL A 38 1.81 6.31 -1.91
N CYS A 39 2.56 7.39 -1.92
CA CYS A 39 2.39 8.44 -0.92
C CYS A 39 1.28 9.40 -1.34
N GLU A 40 0.36 9.70 -0.43
CA GLU A 40 -0.71 10.67 -0.68
C GLU A 40 -0.16 12.09 -0.85
N ASP A 41 0.84 12.46 -0.04
CA ASP A 41 1.39 13.82 0.02
C ASP A 41 2.30 14.14 -1.18
N CYS A 42 3.31 13.31 -1.44
CA CYS A 42 4.31 13.58 -2.48
C CYS A 42 4.06 12.85 -3.79
N ARG A 43 3.06 11.94 -3.86
CA ARG A 43 2.75 11.09 -5.02
C ARG A 43 3.91 10.22 -5.51
N SER A 44 4.94 10.04 -4.69
CA SER A 44 5.99 9.06 -4.96
C SER A 44 5.40 7.66 -4.97
N VAL A 45 5.83 6.86 -5.94
CA VAL A 45 5.44 5.46 -6.11
C VAL A 45 6.64 4.59 -5.77
N TYR A 46 6.43 3.60 -4.92
CA TYR A 46 7.40 2.61 -4.51
C TYR A 46 6.83 1.21 -4.77
N SER A 47 7.69 0.22 -4.98
CA SER A 47 7.23 -1.17 -4.92
C SER A 47 7.02 -1.57 -3.46
N SER A 48 6.02 -2.43 -3.19
CA SER A 48 5.82 -2.94 -1.83
C SER A 48 7.09 -3.60 -1.28
N SER A 49 7.81 -4.36 -2.12
CA SER A 49 9.07 -5.01 -1.73
C SER A 49 10.14 -4.02 -1.26
N GLU A 50 10.31 -2.88 -1.93
CA GLU A 50 11.31 -1.88 -1.54
C GLU A 50 11.00 -1.29 -0.15
N ILE A 51 9.72 -1.04 0.14
CA ILE A 51 9.31 -0.51 1.44
C ILE A 51 9.50 -1.56 2.54
N PHE A 52 9.11 -2.82 2.29
CA PHE A 52 9.32 -3.92 3.24
C PHE A 52 10.81 -4.12 3.56
N GLU A 53 11.69 -4.12 2.56
CA GLU A 53 13.14 -4.27 2.75
C GLU A 53 13.75 -3.10 3.55
N LYS A 54 13.32 -1.86 3.28
CA LYS A 54 13.82 -0.68 4.00
C LYS A 54 13.37 -0.64 5.46
N GLN A 55 12.16 -1.09 5.75
CA GLN A 55 11.62 -1.15 7.11
C GLN A 55 12.28 -2.28 7.91
N ALA A 56 12.47 -3.46 7.30
CA ALA A 56 13.21 -4.57 7.94
C ALA A 56 14.67 -4.22 8.27
N ASN A 57 15.29 -3.29 7.54
CA ASN A 57 16.65 -2.83 7.81
C ASN A 57 16.74 -1.69 8.85
N THR A 58 15.60 -1.08 9.22
CA THR A 58 15.57 0.04 10.19
C THR A 58 15.65 -0.45 11.65
N GLU A 59 15.49 -1.76 11.90
CA GLU A 59 15.57 -2.38 13.24
C GLU A 59 16.99 -2.81 13.68
N ALA A 60 18.06 -2.28 13.07
CA ALA A 60 19.46 -2.61 13.40
C ALA A 60 20.23 -1.46 14.09
#